data_AF-A0A3D0NLS4-F1
#
_entry.id   AF-A0A3D0NLS4-F1
#
_cell.length_a   1.000
_cell.length_b   1.000
_cell.length_c   1.000
_cell.angle_alpha   90.00
_cell.angle_beta   90.00
_cell.angle_gamma   90.00
#
_symmetry.space_group_name_H-M   'P 1'
#
loop_
_entity.id
_entity.type
_entity.pdbx_description
1 polymer ?
#
loop_
_entity_poly.entity_id
_entity_poly.type
_entity_poly.pdbx_seq_one_letter_code
_entity_poly.pdbx_strand_id
1 'polypeptide(L)'
;MDNRDHTDLATDHSEGTGGKVSRRKVLGGIAVAGAGAAAASAFAAGCSTGEGGGGSTDAGPPGYGTGINEGFDGKIELDVRNSTPDWKPFELKRAPEGAPNVLVVLYDDTGMAAWSPYGGRIEMPVMQRLADNGVMYSQWHTTALCSPTRSCFLTGRNHHVNRFAAITEGSNGFPGAAARLPAQCATIGQVLQDNGYSTFWIGKNHNVPEEDVASGGNKSSWPLQQGFDRFYGFLGGETNNWYPDLTEDNRFIEQPYGPEEGYHLSKDLADQAIRMLRDQKSSNPSKPWYMWFCPGANHAPHHSPQEYADKYKGKFDDGYEAYRDWVLARMIDKGVFPKDTKMTPINPLPEDVAMPADAVRPWESLNADEKKLFSRMAEVYAGFSEYTDAQVGRIIDYLEKTGQLENTIVFYCADN
;
A
#
# COMPACT_ATOMS: atom_id res chain seq x y z
N MET A 1 -4.03 -48.99 21.48
CA MET A 1 -4.62 -50.29 21.12
C MET A 1 -5.34 -50.03 19.81
N ASP A 2 -4.69 -50.15 18.66
CA ASP A 2 -4.39 -51.41 17.91
C ASP A 2 -5.72 -52.06 17.45
N ASN A 3 -6.02 -52.42 16.20
CA ASN A 3 -5.26 -52.58 14.96
C ASN A 3 -6.28 -52.74 13.78
N ARG A 4 -5.87 -52.40 12.55
CA ARG A 4 -6.03 -53.11 11.25
C ARG A 4 -7.33 -53.89 10.87
N ASP A 5 -7.92 -53.66 9.69
CA ASP A 5 -7.48 -54.17 8.34
C ASP A 5 -8.55 -54.07 7.22
N HIS A 6 -8.05 -53.70 6.03
CA HIS A 6 -8.37 -54.02 4.62
C HIS A 6 -9.74 -54.56 4.13
N THR A 7 -10.19 -54.01 2.99
CA THR A 7 -10.58 -54.79 1.79
C THR A 7 -10.40 -53.96 0.49
N ASP A 8 -9.68 -54.53 -0.47
CA ASP A 8 -9.52 -54.10 -1.87
C ASP A 8 -10.65 -54.64 -2.76
N LEU A 9 -11.01 -53.94 -3.84
CA LEU A 9 -11.53 -54.54 -5.09
C LEU A 9 -11.24 -53.64 -6.33
N ALA A 10 -10.28 -54.10 -7.15
CA ALA A 10 -10.21 -54.18 -8.63
C ALA A 10 -10.97 -53.14 -9.51
N THR A 11 -10.29 -52.24 -10.24
CA THR A 11 -9.72 -52.29 -11.63
C THR A 11 -10.72 -52.32 -12.80
N ASP A 12 -10.66 -51.30 -13.69
CA ASP A 12 -10.81 -51.46 -15.14
C ASP A 12 -10.03 -50.38 -15.94
N HIS A 13 -9.70 -50.72 -17.18
CA HIS A 13 -8.58 -50.34 -18.05
C HIS A 13 -8.61 -48.96 -18.75
N SER A 14 -7.41 -48.42 -19.04
CA SER A 14 -7.10 -47.91 -20.39
C SER A 14 -5.58 -47.93 -20.68
N GLU A 15 -5.22 -48.45 -21.85
CA GLU A 15 -3.86 -48.58 -22.39
C GLU A 15 -3.37 -47.28 -23.07
N GLY A 16 -2.05 -47.05 -23.07
CA GLY A 16 -1.41 -46.02 -23.91
C GLY A 16 0.08 -45.81 -23.61
N THR A 17 0.92 -46.62 -24.27
CA THR A 17 2.37 -46.50 -24.60
C THR A 17 3.07 -45.15 -24.28
N GLY A 18 4.29 -45.05 -23.74
CA GLY A 18 5.46 -45.94 -23.70
C GLY A 18 6.71 -45.15 -24.13
N GLY A 19 7.45 -44.55 -23.19
CA GLY A 19 8.71 -43.85 -23.47
C GLY A 19 9.56 -43.61 -22.21
N LYS A 20 10.59 -44.43 -21.99
CA LYS A 20 11.56 -44.32 -20.89
C LYS A 20 12.74 -43.43 -21.28
N VAL A 21 13.16 -42.52 -20.39
CA VAL A 21 14.48 -41.87 -20.44
C VAL A 21 15.23 -42.16 -19.13
N SER A 22 16.46 -42.64 -19.28
CA SER A 22 17.35 -43.15 -18.24
C SER A 22 18.42 -42.12 -17.84
N ARG A 23 18.79 -42.14 -16.54
CA ARG A 23 19.81 -41.33 -15.87
C ARG A 23 21.24 -41.64 -16.36
N ARG A 24 22.07 -40.61 -16.58
CA ARG A 24 23.54 -40.71 -16.51
C ARG A 24 24.21 -39.47 -15.88
N LYS A 25 24.80 -39.72 -14.71
CA LYS A 25 26.12 -39.35 -14.16
C LYS A 25 26.73 -37.96 -14.43
N VAL A 26 26.89 -37.26 -13.31
CA VAL A 26 27.85 -36.20 -12.95
C VAL A 26 29.28 -36.76 -12.82
N LEU A 27 30.31 -36.02 -13.27
CA LEU A 27 31.63 -35.87 -12.62
C LEU A 27 32.63 -34.99 -13.41
N GLY A 28 33.25 -34.03 -12.69
CA GLY A 28 34.63 -33.50 -12.88
C GLY A 28 34.81 -32.35 -13.90
N GLY A 29 35.55 -31.27 -13.65
CA GLY A 29 36.40 -30.87 -12.52
C GLY A 29 37.42 -29.79 -12.95
N ILE A 30 37.66 -28.82 -12.07
CA ILE A 30 38.91 -28.07 -11.77
C ILE A 30 39.54 -27.15 -12.85
N ALA A 31 39.80 -25.92 -12.42
CA ALA A 31 40.59 -24.86 -13.07
C ALA A 31 42.09 -24.95 -12.75
N VAL A 32 42.97 -24.51 -13.68
CA VAL A 32 44.31 -23.94 -13.39
C VAL A 32 44.71 -22.93 -14.49
N ALA A 33 45.35 -21.84 -14.06
CA ALA A 33 45.84 -20.68 -14.81
C ALA A 33 47.13 -20.92 -15.63
N GLY A 34 47.41 -20.02 -16.58
CA GLY A 34 48.71 -19.90 -17.27
C GLY A 34 48.84 -18.59 -18.05
N ALA A 35 49.96 -17.89 -17.87
CA ALA A 35 50.25 -16.51 -18.30
C ALA A 35 50.89 -16.38 -19.70
N GLY A 36 50.87 -15.16 -20.29
CA GLY A 36 51.99 -14.67 -21.12
C GLY A 36 51.69 -13.81 -22.37
N ALA A 37 52.29 -12.60 -22.38
CA ALA A 37 52.87 -11.83 -23.50
C ALA A 37 52.07 -10.74 -24.27
N ALA A 38 52.30 -9.48 -23.83
CA ALA A 38 52.80 -8.28 -24.53
C ALA A 38 52.43 -7.95 -26.00
N ALA A 39 51.96 -6.71 -26.21
CA ALA A 39 52.33 -5.86 -27.34
C ALA A 39 52.30 -4.38 -26.94
N ALA A 40 53.43 -3.69 -27.13
CA ALA A 40 53.63 -2.27 -26.92
C ALA A 40 53.34 -1.47 -28.20
N SER A 41 52.86 -0.24 -28.07
CA SER A 41 52.97 0.79 -29.11
C SER A 41 52.99 2.16 -28.45
N ALA A 42 54.12 2.85 -28.59
CA ALA A 42 54.36 4.20 -28.11
C ALA A 42 53.88 5.23 -29.14
N PHE A 43 53.41 6.39 -28.65
CA PHE A 43 53.57 7.66 -29.34
C PHE A 43 53.97 8.73 -28.31
N ALA A 44 55.12 9.34 -28.56
CA ALA A 44 55.66 10.48 -27.83
C ALA A 44 55.45 11.74 -28.67
N ALA A 45 54.97 12.83 -28.05
CA ALA A 45 55.21 14.25 -28.36
C ALA A 45 54.14 15.07 -27.60
N GLY A 46 54.43 16.12 -26.83
CA GLY A 46 55.69 16.80 -26.53
C GLY A 46 55.46 17.75 -25.34
N CYS A 47 56.55 18.09 -24.66
CA CYS A 47 56.56 19.14 -23.64
C CYS A 47 56.57 20.51 -24.32
N SER A 48 55.69 21.42 -23.91
CA SER A 48 55.91 22.86 -24.03
C SER A 48 55.67 23.54 -22.69
N THR A 49 56.73 24.16 -22.17
CA THR A 49 56.71 25.06 -21.02
C THR A 49 56.18 26.43 -21.46
N GLY A 50 55.16 26.93 -20.76
CA GLY A 50 54.66 28.30 -20.91
C GLY A 50 53.91 28.72 -19.64
N GLU A 51 54.54 29.58 -18.84
CA GLU A 51 53.94 30.25 -17.69
C GLU A 51 52.87 31.25 -18.12
N GLY A 52 51.74 31.28 -17.40
CA GLY A 52 50.66 32.26 -17.55
C GLY A 52 49.53 31.96 -16.56
N GLY A 53 49.39 32.78 -15.52
CA GLY A 53 48.62 32.47 -14.31
C GLY A 53 47.09 32.46 -14.43
N GLY A 54 46.46 31.86 -13.42
CA GLY A 54 45.02 31.91 -13.16
C GLY A 54 44.53 30.67 -12.43
N GLY A 55 44.21 30.79 -11.14
CA GLY A 55 43.96 29.67 -10.23
C GLY A 55 42.89 28.65 -10.66
N SER A 56 43.27 27.39 -10.59
CA SER A 56 42.39 26.23 -10.39
C SER A 56 43.31 25.06 -10.02
N THR A 57 43.57 24.88 -8.73
CA THR A 57 44.27 23.69 -8.25
C THR A 57 43.24 22.61 -7.95
N ASP A 58 43.35 21.55 -8.77
CA ASP A 58 43.11 20.14 -8.47
C ASP A 58 41.92 19.50 -9.20
N ALA A 59 42.17 19.23 -10.48
CA ALA A 59 41.51 18.14 -11.19
C ALA A 59 42.00 16.80 -10.60
N GLY A 60 41.15 16.18 -9.78
CA GLY A 60 41.30 14.78 -9.38
C GLY A 60 41.19 13.81 -10.57
N PRO A 61 41.54 12.53 -10.38
CA PRO A 61 41.54 11.53 -11.46
C PRO A 61 40.13 11.32 -12.06
N PRO A 62 40.05 10.83 -13.31
CA PRO A 62 38.79 10.76 -14.05
C PRO A 62 37.84 9.76 -13.38
N GLY A 63 36.67 10.25 -12.95
CA GLY A 63 35.63 9.47 -12.27
C GLY A 63 34.92 10.22 -11.14
N TYR A 64 35.52 11.30 -10.64
CA TYR A 64 34.90 12.22 -9.70
C TYR A 64 34.39 13.45 -10.47
N GLY A 65 33.08 13.49 -10.73
CA GLY A 65 32.44 14.64 -11.37
C GLY A 65 32.72 15.92 -10.57
N THR A 66 32.89 17.03 -11.27
CA THR A 66 33.22 18.37 -10.74
C THR A 66 32.13 19.01 -9.87
N GLY A 67 31.12 18.24 -9.45
CA GLY A 67 29.98 18.69 -8.63
C GLY A 67 29.98 18.20 -7.18
N ILE A 68 31.00 17.48 -6.71
CA ILE A 68 31.02 16.91 -5.33
C ILE A 68 30.93 17.99 -4.25
N ASN A 69 31.40 19.20 -4.55
CA ASN A 69 31.35 20.35 -3.64
C ASN A 69 30.38 21.44 -4.13
N GLU A 70 29.46 21.12 -5.07
CA GLU A 70 28.47 22.11 -5.51
C GLU A 70 27.63 22.59 -4.30
N GLY A 71 27.60 23.90 -4.11
CA GLY A 71 26.90 24.56 -3.00
C GLY A 71 27.67 24.67 -1.69
N PHE A 72 28.88 24.10 -1.57
CA PHE A 72 29.72 24.26 -0.38
C PHE A 72 30.36 25.65 -0.33
N ASP A 73 29.92 26.47 0.62
CA ASP A 73 30.41 27.83 0.88
C ASP A 73 31.50 27.86 1.97
N GLY A 74 31.99 26.69 2.40
CA GLY A 74 33.07 26.57 3.37
C GLY A 74 34.46 26.79 2.76
N LYS A 75 35.48 26.56 3.58
CA LYS A 75 36.89 26.67 3.20
C LYS A 75 37.62 25.37 3.50
N ILE A 76 38.31 24.82 2.51
CA ILE A 76 39.14 23.61 2.67
C ILE A 76 40.61 24.02 2.56
N GLU A 77 41.38 23.75 3.61
CA GLU A 77 42.82 23.98 3.71
C GLU A 77 43.55 22.68 4.05
N LEU A 78 44.86 22.62 3.78
CA LEU A 78 45.69 21.46 4.09
C LEU A 78 45.70 21.13 5.60
N ASP A 79 45.67 22.17 6.43
CA ASP A 79 45.50 22.05 7.88
C ASP A 79 44.03 22.29 8.24
N VAL A 80 43.35 21.28 8.78
CA VAL A 80 41.93 21.35 9.16
C VAL A 80 41.62 22.52 10.11
N ARG A 81 42.60 23.00 10.88
CA ARG A 81 42.44 24.16 11.78
C ARG A 81 42.25 25.48 11.02
N ASN A 82 42.64 25.52 9.75
CA ASN A 82 42.47 26.66 8.86
C ASN A 82 41.26 26.50 7.91
N SER A 83 40.60 25.33 7.95
CA SER A 83 39.37 25.05 7.21
C SER A 83 38.15 25.61 7.94
N THR A 84 37.10 25.93 7.18
CA THR A 84 35.78 26.32 7.71
C THR A 84 34.74 25.37 7.13
N PRO A 85 34.02 24.60 7.97
CA PRO A 85 32.98 23.72 7.46
C PRO A 85 31.78 24.54 7.00
N ASP A 86 31.13 24.07 5.94
CA ASP A 86 29.76 24.43 5.58
C ASP A 86 28.93 23.15 5.53
N TRP A 87 28.00 23.02 6.48
CA TRP A 87 27.12 21.85 6.57
C TRP A 87 25.89 21.99 5.70
N LYS A 88 25.55 23.20 5.24
CA LYS A 88 24.30 23.50 4.54
C LYS A 88 24.04 22.62 3.31
N PRO A 89 25.03 22.24 2.48
CA PRO A 89 24.80 21.33 1.34
C PRO A 89 24.50 19.89 1.76
N PHE A 90 24.85 19.53 2.99
CA PHE A 90 24.72 18.18 3.54
C PHE A 90 23.56 18.07 4.54
N GLU A 91 22.95 19.19 4.93
CA GLU A 91 21.75 19.20 5.76
C GLU A 91 20.53 18.75 4.94
N LEU A 92 19.70 17.90 5.54
CA LEU A 92 18.39 17.59 4.97
C LEU A 92 17.52 18.85 4.93
N LYS A 93 16.71 18.99 3.88
CA LYS A 93 15.70 20.04 3.83
C LYS A 93 14.77 19.94 5.03
N ARG A 94 14.37 21.09 5.55
CA ARG A 94 13.38 21.19 6.61
C ARG A 94 12.05 21.59 6.01
N ALA A 95 10.97 21.02 6.53
CA ALA A 95 9.63 21.48 6.20
C ALA A 95 9.46 22.94 6.69
N PRO A 96 8.61 23.75 6.03
CA PRO A 96 8.28 25.08 6.50
C PRO A 96 7.76 25.06 7.95
N GLU A 97 7.99 26.15 8.69
CA GLU A 97 7.43 26.30 10.03
C GLU A 97 5.90 26.23 9.98
N GLY A 98 5.30 25.47 10.91
CA GLY A 98 3.86 25.26 10.95
C GLY A 98 3.31 24.34 9.85
N ALA A 99 4.17 23.67 9.08
CA ALA A 99 3.73 22.66 8.12
C ALA A 99 2.88 21.59 8.83
N PRO A 100 1.70 21.23 8.29
CA PRO A 100 0.81 20.29 8.95
C PRO A 100 1.31 18.86 8.82
N ASN A 101 0.93 18.04 9.79
CA ASN A 101 0.96 16.59 9.60
C ASN A 101 -0.15 16.18 8.62
N VAL A 102 -0.04 14.99 8.05
CA VAL A 102 -1.04 14.45 7.14
C VAL A 102 -1.29 12.98 7.48
N LEU A 103 -2.53 12.66 7.80
CA LEU A 103 -3.03 11.30 7.98
C LEU A 103 -4.00 10.98 6.84
N VAL A 104 -3.70 9.95 6.07
CA VAL A 104 -4.62 9.39 5.08
C VAL A 104 -5.09 8.03 5.58
N VAL A 105 -6.38 7.91 5.87
CA VAL A 105 -7.07 6.65 6.16
C VAL A 105 -7.74 6.17 4.87
N LEU A 106 -7.29 5.04 4.35
CA LEU A 106 -7.75 4.48 3.06
C LEU A 106 -8.27 3.05 3.25
N TYR A 107 -9.59 2.91 3.30
CA TYR A 107 -10.29 1.63 3.28
C TYR A 107 -10.21 0.96 1.91
N ASP A 108 -10.50 -0.33 1.89
CA ASP A 108 -10.41 -1.21 0.72
C ASP A 108 -11.82 -1.71 0.37
N ASP A 109 -12.26 -1.54 -0.87
CA ASP A 109 -13.56 -2.02 -1.38
C ASP A 109 -14.79 -1.56 -0.56
N THR A 110 -14.92 -0.25 -0.35
CA THR A 110 -16.03 0.29 0.45
C THR A 110 -16.98 1.20 -0.33
N GLY A 111 -18.22 0.72 -0.45
CA GLY A 111 -19.28 1.47 -1.11
C GLY A 111 -19.72 2.72 -0.34
N MET A 112 -19.89 3.84 -1.05
CA MET A 112 -20.32 5.13 -0.48
C MET A 112 -21.60 5.03 0.38
N ALA A 113 -22.57 4.20 -0.02
CA ALA A 113 -23.84 4.03 0.69
C ALA A 113 -23.75 3.12 1.93
N ALA A 114 -22.56 2.65 2.31
CA ALA A 114 -22.37 1.76 3.44
C ALA A 114 -22.28 2.54 4.77
N TRP A 115 -21.51 3.63 4.80
CA TRP A 115 -21.18 4.39 6.01
C TRP A 115 -22.25 5.39 6.43
N SER A 116 -22.49 5.48 7.74
CA SER A 116 -23.47 6.36 8.38
C SER A 116 -23.33 7.87 8.06
N PRO A 117 -22.11 8.46 7.91
CA PRO A 117 -21.99 9.86 7.49
C PRO A 117 -22.68 10.13 6.15
N TYR A 118 -22.55 9.20 5.20
CA TYR A 118 -23.18 9.28 3.88
C TYR A 118 -24.65 8.82 3.89
N GLY A 119 -25.14 8.16 4.95
CA GLY A 119 -26.54 7.73 5.09
C GLY A 119 -26.74 6.23 5.19
N GLY A 120 -25.66 5.45 5.09
CA GLY A 120 -25.66 4.01 5.22
C GLY A 120 -25.93 3.49 6.63
N ARG A 121 -26.01 2.17 6.75
CA ARG A 121 -26.38 1.45 7.99
C ARG A 121 -25.18 1.15 8.89
N ILE A 122 -23.96 1.24 8.38
CA ILE A 122 -22.74 0.95 9.15
C ILE A 122 -22.43 2.16 10.03
N GLU A 123 -22.40 1.92 11.34
CA GLU A 123 -22.04 2.93 12.33
C GLU A 123 -20.53 3.19 12.25
N MET A 124 -20.17 4.45 11.98
CA MET A 124 -18.79 4.90 11.81
C MET A 124 -18.55 6.12 12.71
N PRO A 125 -18.56 5.95 14.05
CA PRO A 125 -18.57 7.08 14.99
C PRO A 125 -17.35 7.99 14.86
N VAL A 126 -16.17 7.45 14.53
CA VAL A 126 -14.94 8.26 14.37
C VAL A 126 -15.01 9.02 13.06
N MET A 127 -15.41 8.38 11.97
CA MET A 127 -15.64 9.07 10.70
C MET A 127 -16.74 10.14 10.83
N GLN A 128 -17.83 9.88 11.55
CA GLN A 128 -18.89 10.85 11.80
C GLN A 128 -18.35 12.06 12.59
N ARG A 129 -17.57 11.84 13.65
CA ARG A 129 -16.90 12.92 14.41
C ARG A 129 -16.01 13.78 13.51
N LEU A 130 -15.27 13.17 12.58
CA LEU A 130 -14.43 13.88 11.61
C LEU A 130 -15.28 14.64 10.58
N ALA A 131 -16.36 14.04 10.09
CA ALA A 131 -17.29 14.66 9.14
C ALA A 131 -18.01 15.88 9.74
N ASP A 132 -18.45 15.80 11.00
CA ASP A 132 -19.12 16.88 11.72
C ASP A 132 -18.22 18.12 11.92
N ASN A 133 -16.90 17.90 11.94
CA ASN A 133 -15.89 18.95 12.09
C ASN A 133 -15.07 19.19 10.81
N GLY A 134 -15.54 18.67 9.66
CA GLY A 134 -14.77 18.62 8.43
C GLY A 134 -15.60 18.93 7.19
N VAL A 135 -15.10 18.45 6.05
CA VAL A 135 -15.76 18.56 4.75
C VAL A 135 -15.95 17.17 4.18
N MET A 136 -17.18 16.87 3.76
CA MET A 136 -17.50 15.63 3.05
C MET A 136 -17.58 15.87 1.55
N TYR A 137 -17.12 14.89 0.76
CA TYR A 137 -17.12 14.95 -0.70
C TYR A 137 -18.05 13.88 -1.27
N SER A 138 -19.07 14.29 -2.03
CA SER A 138 -19.98 13.38 -2.77
C SER A 138 -19.56 13.13 -4.23
N GLN A 139 -18.46 13.76 -4.67
CA GLN A 139 -17.92 13.68 -6.03
C GLN A 139 -16.39 13.43 -6.01
N TRP A 140 -15.93 12.64 -5.03
CA TRP A 140 -14.58 12.10 -5.00
C TRP A 140 -14.52 10.85 -5.88
N HIS A 141 -13.54 10.79 -6.79
CA HIS A 141 -13.43 9.70 -7.76
C HIS A 141 -12.08 8.99 -7.63
N THR A 142 -12.15 7.67 -7.58
CA THR A 142 -11.02 6.75 -7.67
C THR A 142 -11.03 6.07 -9.05
N THR A 143 -10.14 5.10 -9.24
CA THR A 143 -10.30 4.12 -10.34
C THR A 143 -11.19 2.97 -9.86
N ALA A 144 -11.53 2.04 -10.75
CA ALA A 144 -12.38 0.89 -10.41
C ALA A 144 -11.65 -0.26 -9.68
N LEU A 145 -10.35 -0.12 -9.39
CA LEU A 145 -9.53 -1.18 -8.80
C LEU A 145 -8.49 -0.60 -7.81
N CYS A 146 -8.11 -1.42 -6.83
CA CYS A 146 -7.19 -1.08 -5.75
C CYS A 146 -5.78 -0.63 -6.22
N SER A 147 -4.96 -1.49 -6.85
CA SER A 147 -3.60 -1.09 -7.28
C SER A 147 -3.59 0.15 -8.19
N PRO A 148 -4.49 0.27 -9.19
CA PRO A 148 -4.59 1.47 -10.03
C PRO A 148 -4.89 2.73 -9.22
N THR A 149 -5.89 2.72 -8.31
CA THR A 149 -6.18 3.87 -7.44
C THR A 149 -5.00 4.24 -6.56
N ARG A 150 -4.37 3.25 -5.92
CA ARG A 150 -3.22 3.47 -5.03
C ARG A 150 -2.03 4.07 -5.79
N SER A 151 -1.82 3.66 -7.04
CA SER A 151 -0.81 4.29 -7.92
C SER A 151 -1.12 5.76 -8.21
N CYS A 152 -2.40 6.12 -8.40
CA CYS A 152 -2.83 7.50 -8.60
C CYS A 152 -2.64 8.32 -7.32
N PHE A 153 -2.97 7.76 -6.16
CA PHE A 153 -2.72 8.40 -4.86
C PHE A 153 -1.24 8.68 -4.63
N LEU A 154 -0.38 7.70 -4.95
CA LEU A 154 1.07 7.85 -4.84
C LEU A 154 1.61 8.96 -5.72
N THR A 155 1.08 9.17 -6.92
CA THR A 155 1.80 9.95 -7.96
C THR A 155 1.06 11.19 -8.45
N GLY A 156 -0.24 11.32 -8.16
CA GLY A 156 -1.12 12.31 -8.77
C GLY A 156 -1.32 12.12 -10.29
N ARG A 157 -0.95 10.97 -10.85
CA ARG A 157 -1.00 10.69 -12.30
C ARG A 157 -1.99 9.59 -12.64
N ASN A 158 -2.43 9.54 -13.90
CA ASN A 158 -3.31 8.49 -14.39
C ASN A 158 -2.65 7.11 -14.27
N HIS A 159 -3.43 6.10 -13.85
CA HIS A 159 -2.92 4.75 -13.59
C HIS A 159 -2.27 4.06 -14.81
N HIS A 160 -2.68 4.35 -16.05
CA HIS A 160 -1.98 3.84 -17.24
C HIS A 160 -0.58 4.44 -17.42
N VAL A 161 -0.40 5.72 -17.08
CA VAL A 161 0.93 6.37 -17.08
C VAL A 161 1.82 5.77 -15.99
N ASN A 162 1.22 5.41 -14.86
CA ASN A 162 1.89 4.73 -13.75
C ASN A 162 2.19 3.25 -14.02
N ARG A 163 1.67 2.71 -15.14
CA ARG A 163 1.75 1.30 -15.55
C ARG A 163 0.85 0.33 -14.77
N PHE A 164 -0.20 0.82 -14.12
CA PHE A 164 -1.21 0.05 -13.41
C PHE A 164 -2.54 0.07 -14.16
N ALA A 165 -2.59 -0.49 -15.38
CA ALA A 165 -3.86 -0.67 -16.10
C ALA A 165 -4.84 -1.61 -15.38
N ALA A 166 -4.32 -2.55 -14.58
CA ALA A 166 -5.04 -3.48 -13.74
C ALA A 166 -4.33 -3.63 -12.38
N ILE A 167 -4.84 -4.50 -11.51
CA ILE A 167 -4.13 -4.94 -10.31
C ILE A 167 -2.80 -5.62 -10.66
N THR A 168 -1.85 -5.68 -9.72
CA THR A 168 -0.49 -6.21 -9.93
C THR A 168 -0.48 -7.65 -10.47
N GLU A 169 -1.47 -8.44 -10.07
CA GLU A 169 -1.71 -9.83 -10.48
C GLU A 169 -2.17 -9.93 -11.94
N GLY A 170 -2.79 -8.86 -12.48
CA GLY A 170 -3.20 -8.74 -13.87
C GLY A 170 -2.17 -8.04 -14.77
N SER A 171 -0.95 -7.82 -14.25
CA SER A 171 0.10 -7.15 -15.00
C SER A 171 0.53 -7.93 -16.25
N ASN A 172 1.04 -7.21 -17.25
CA ASN A 172 1.51 -7.83 -18.49
C ASN A 172 2.62 -6.99 -19.16
N GLY A 173 3.10 -7.46 -20.31
CA GLY A 173 4.23 -6.86 -21.03
C GLY A 173 3.96 -5.51 -21.71
N PHE A 174 2.73 -4.97 -21.67
CA PHE A 174 2.44 -3.66 -22.26
C PHE A 174 2.92 -2.54 -21.33
N PRO A 175 3.47 -1.43 -21.88
CA PRO A 175 4.02 -0.35 -21.07
C PRO A 175 3.03 0.26 -20.05
N GLY A 176 1.73 0.26 -20.34
CA GLY A 176 0.70 0.79 -19.42
C GLY A 176 0.23 -0.19 -18.35
N ALA A 177 0.68 -1.45 -18.37
CA ALA A 177 0.18 -2.53 -17.54
C ALA A 177 1.28 -3.35 -16.84
N ALA A 178 2.52 -2.84 -16.85
CA ALA A 178 3.68 -3.56 -16.32
C ALA A 178 3.78 -3.60 -14.78
N ALA A 179 2.86 -2.96 -14.06
CA ALA A 179 2.84 -2.84 -12.60
C ALA A 179 4.14 -2.31 -11.96
N ARG A 180 4.92 -1.56 -12.73
CA ARG A 180 6.22 -1.00 -12.32
C ARG A 180 6.23 0.50 -12.51
N LEU A 181 6.19 1.26 -11.42
CA LEU A 181 6.19 2.72 -11.47
C LEU A 181 7.41 3.23 -12.27
N PRO A 182 7.20 4.07 -13.30
CA PRO A 182 8.30 4.72 -14.01
C PRO A 182 9.01 5.72 -13.09
N ALA A 183 10.34 5.87 -13.24
CA ALA A 183 11.12 6.83 -12.44
C ALA A 183 10.64 8.29 -12.57
N GLN A 184 10.02 8.66 -13.70
CA GLN A 184 9.42 10.00 -13.87
C GLN A 184 8.11 10.22 -13.08
N CYS A 185 7.56 9.19 -12.45
CA CYS A 185 6.38 9.27 -11.60
C CYS A 185 6.82 9.29 -10.13
N ALA A 186 7.40 10.42 -9.71
CA ALA A 186 7.78 10.62 -8.32
C ALA A 186 6.57 10.43 -7.40
N THR A 187 6.77 9.72 -6.29
CA THR A 187 5.70 9.47 -5.33
C THR A 187 5.57 10.62 -4.33
N ILE A 188 4.39 10.75 -3.72
CA ILE A 188 4.15 11.68 -2.62
C ILE A 188 5.08 11.39 -1.44
N GLY A 189 5.43 10.12 -1.21
CA GLY A 189 6.43 9.72 -0.23
C GLY A 189 7.79 10.36 -0.52
N GLN A 190 8.32 10.21 -1.74
CA GLN A 190 9.58 10.81 -2.16
C GLN A 190 9.54 12.33 -2.05
N VAL A 191 8.48 12.96 -2.57
CA VAL A 191 8.31 14.41 -2.53
C VAL A 191 8.29 14.93 -1.10
N LEU A 192 7.56 14.30 -0.18
CA LEU A 192 7.48 14.75 1.20
C LEU A 192 8.77 14.48 1.98
N GLN A 193 9.39 13.31 1.79
CA GLN A 193 10.68 12.96 2.41
C GLN A 193 11.76 13.97 2.02
N ASP A 194 11.87 14.30 0.72
CA ASP A 194 12.81 15.28 0.19
C ASP A 194 12.55 16.72 0.70
N ASN A 195 11.37 16.98 1.26
CA ASN A 195 10.97 18.27 1.83
C ASN A 195 10.83 18.23 3.36
N GLY A 196 11.50 17.28 4.01
CA GLY A 196 11.70 17.29 5.47
C GLY A 196 10.58 16.68 6.29
N TYR A 197 9.66 15.94 5.67
CA TYR A 197 8.68 15.13 6.40
C TYR A 197 9.29 13.81 6.86
N SER A 198 8.70 13.23 7.90
CA SER A 198 8.80 11.79 8.16
C SER A 198 7.65 11.06 7.48
N THR A 199 7.92 9.94 6.79
CA THR A 199 6.92 9.28 5.94
C THR A 199 6.67 7.83 6.37
N PHE A 200 5.40 7.47 6.58
CA PHE A 200 4.99 6.16 7.08
C PHE A 200 3.91 5.57 6.19
N TRP A 201 4.06 4.29 5.81
CA TRP A 201 3.01 3.51 5.15
C TRP A 201 2.66 2.33 6.03
N ILE A 202 1.39 2.25 6.44
CA ILE A 202 0.91 1.22 7.36
C ILE A 202 -0.27 0.49 6.70
N GLY A 203 -0.19 -0.83 6.59
CA GLY A 203 -1.22 -1.70 6.01
C GLY A 203 -0.96 -2.09 4.55
N LYS A 204 -2.02 -2.18 3.75
CA LYS A 204 -2.01 -2.66 2.36
C LYS A 204 -1.13 -1.79 1.46
N ASN A 205 -0.25 -2.43 0.69
CA ASN A 205 0.52 -1.80 -0.37
C ASN A 205 -0.14 -1.95 -1.75
N HIS A 206 -0.13 -3.17 -2.29
CA HIS A 206 -0.69 -3.55 -3.59
C HIS A 206 -0.13 -2.78 -4.81
N ASN A 207 1.10 -2.29 -4.73
CA ASN A 207 1.81 -1.64 -5.83
C ASN A 207 3.21 -2.22 -6.08
N VAL A 208 3.56 -3.35 -5.43
CA VAL A 208 4.73 -4.16 -5.76
C VAL A 208 4.34 -5.19 -6.82
N PRO A 209 5.13 -5.36 -7.91
CA PRO A 209 4.91 -6.46 -8.86
C PRO A 209 4.87 -7.80 -8.16
N GLU A 210 3.94 -8.68 -8.55
CA GLU A 210 3.68 -9.94 -7.86
C GLU A 210 4.95 -10.81 -7.76
N GLU A 211 5.75 -10.85 -8.82
CA GLU A 211 7.02 -11.60 -8.86
C GLU A 211 8.10 -11.05 -7.91
N ASP A 212 7.94 -9.80 -7.45
CA ASP A 212 8.85 -9.13 -6.52
C ASP A 212 8.38 -9.20 -5.06
N VAL A 213 7.20 -9.78 -4.79
CA VAL A 213 6.69 -10.08 -3.44
C VAL A 213 7.39 -11.35 -2.90
N ALA A 214 8.71 -11.26 -2.76
CA ALA A 214 9.55 -12.38 -2.32
C ALA A 214 10.76 -11.89 -1.52
N SER A 215 11.23 -12.69 -0.56
CA SER A 215 12.37 -12.32 0.31
C SER A 215 13.64 -11.94 -0.45
N GLY A 216 13.87 -12.60 -1.59
CA GLY A 216 14.96 -12.32 -2.54
C GLY A 216 14.55 -11.56 -3.79
N GLY A 217 13.31 -11.04 -3.84
CA GLY A 217 12.76 -10.29 -4.97
C GLY A 217 13.37 -8.88 -5.09
N ASN A 218 13.08 -8.21 -6.22
CA ASN A 218 13.57 -6.85 -6.43
C ASN A 218 12.77 -5.85 -5.59
N LYS A 219 13.47 -5.15 -4.67
CA LYS A 219 12.83 -4.20 -3.73
C LYS A 219 12.66 -2.79 -4.29
N SER A 220 13.04 -2.52 -5.53
CA SER A 220 12.95 -1.17 -6.13
C SER A 220 11.54 -0.55 -6.10
N SER A 221 10.49 -1.37 -6.05
CA SER A 221 9.10 -0.91 -5.96
C SER A 221 8.50 -1.03 -4.55
N TRP A 222 9.27 -1.51 -3.56
CA TRP A 222 8.79 -1.64 -2.19
C TRP A 222 8.64 -0.26 -1.52
N PRO A 223 7.78 -0.14 -0.49
CA PRO A 223 7.47 1.14 0.16
C PRO A 223 8.69 2.02 0.50
N LEU A 224 9.76 1.44 1.06
CA LEU A 224 10.96 2.21 1.41
C LEU A 224 11.64 2.85 0.20
N GLN A 225 11.62 2.18 -0.95
CA GLN A 225 12.17 2.70 -2.21
C GLN A 225 11.22 3.70 -2.89
N GLN A 226 10.00 3.85 -2.37
CA GLN A 226 9.00 4.82 -2.81
C GLN A 226 8.90 6.01 -1.84
N GLY A 227 9.94 6.28 -1.05
CA GLY A 227 10.06 7.46 -0.19
C GLY A 227 9.33 7.37 1.14
N PHE A 228 9.09 6.16 1.64
CA PHE A 228 8.57 5.93 2.99
C PHE A 228 9.70 5.55 3.94
N ASP A 229 9.90 6.32 5.02
CA ASP A 229 10.92 6.04 6.02
C ASP A 229 10.68 4.69 6.72
N ARG A 230 9.41 4.35 6.99
CA ARG A 230 9.00 3.06 7.58
C ARG A 230 7.79 2.47 6.86
N PHE A 231 7.75 1.13 6.84
CA PHE A 231 6.59 0.37 6.38
C PHE A 231 6.22 -0.72 7.38
N TYR A 232 4.92 -0.93 7.59
CA TYR A 232 4.42 -2.08 8.32
C TYR A 232 3.06 -2.50 7.77
N GLY A 233 2.93 -3.71 7.25
CA GLY A 233 1.67 -4.17 6.68
C GLY A 233 1.88 -5.38 5.78
N PHE A 234 1.21 -5.42 4.65
CA PHE A 234 1.31 -6.52 3.69
C PHE A 234 1.45 -5.98 2.27
N LEU A 235 2.20 -6.70 1.43
CA LEU A 235 2.55 -6.25 0.09
C LEU A 235 1.48 -6.57 -0.96
N GLY A 236 0.81 -7.71 -0.82
CA GLY A 236 -0.20 -8.20 -1.77
C GLY A 236 -1.52 -7.42 -1.76
N GLY A 237 -2.44 -7.83 -2.63
CA GLY A 237 -3.78 -7.24 -2.74
C GLY A 237 -4.71 -7.55 -1.58
N GLU A 238 -4.52 -8.67 -0.90
CA GLU A 238 -5.31 -9.08 0.24
C GLU A 238 -4.45 -9.88 1.22
N THR A 239 -4.95 -10.05 2.44
CA THR A 239 -4.33 -10.95 3.41
C THR A 239 -5.36 -11.42 4.44
N ASN A 240 -5.02 -12.48 5.18
CA ASN A 240 -5.86 -12.94 6.27
C ASN A 240 -5.70 -12.00 7.49
N ASN A 241 -6.77 -11.35 7.92
CA ASN A 241 -6.71 -10.40 9.05
C ASN A 241 -6.42 -11.04 10.44
N TRP A 242 -6.50 -12.36 10.56
CA TRP A 242 -6.14 -13.12 11.76
C TRP A 242 -4.74 -13.74 11.66
N TYR A 243 -4.33 -14.11 10.45
CA TYR A 243 -3.03 -14.72 10.15
C TYR A 243 -2.35 -14.04 8.94
N PRO A 244 -1.95 -12.77 9.06
CA PRO A 244 -1.52 -11.97 7.90
C PRO A 244 -0.09 -12.27 7.45
N ASP A 245 0.14 -12.09 6.15
CA ASP A 245 1.47 -12.12 5.53
C ASP A 245 2.18 -10.77 5.73
N LEU A 246 2.77 -10.61 6.92
CA LEU A 246 3.32 -9.33 7.34
C LEU A 246 4.71 -9.04 6.78
N THR A 247 4.93 -7.76 6.53
CA THR A 247 6.18 -7.17 6.11
C THR A 247 6.45 -5.95 6.98
N GLU A 248 7.65 -5.89 7.57
CA GLU A 248 8.16 -4.71 8.26
C GLU A 248 9.36 -4.19 7.46
N ASP A 249 9.25 -2.95 7.01
CA ASP A 249 10.22 -2.29 6.16
C ASP A 249 10.51 -3.12 4.89
N ASN A 250 11.70 -3.72 4.80
CA ASN A 250 12.16 -4.49 3.65
C ASN A 250 12.33 -5.99 3.96
N ARG A 251 11.58 -6.54 4.93
CA ARG A 251 11.60 -7.96 5.27
C ARG A 251 10.20 -8.46 5.65
N PHE A 252 9.92 -9.72 5.30
CA PHE A 252 8.80 -10.44 5.86
C PHE A 252 9.05 -10.72 7.34
N ILE A 253 7.97 -10.70 8.13
CA ILE A 253 7.99 -11.00 9.56
C ILE A 253 6.79 -11.88 9.91
N GLU A 254 6.90 -12.61 11.01
CA GLU A 254 5.76 -13.28 11.62
C GLU A 254 4.89 -12.27 12.37
N GLN A 255 3.60 -12.57 12.51
CA GLN A 255 2.72 -11.82 13.39
C GLN A 255 3.21 -11.88 14.85
N PRO A 256 3.04 -10.79 15.62
CA PRO A 256 3.62 -10.70 16.96
C PRO A 256 2.96 -11.65 17.99
N TYR A 257 1.71 -12.05 17.77
CA TYR A 257 0.93 -12.95 18.63
C TYR A 257 -0.27 -13.53 17.88
N GLY A 258 -0.92 -14.58 18.41
CA GLY A 258 -2.00 -15.31 17.74
C GLY A 258 -3.42 -14.77 18.01
N PRO A 259 -4.43 -15.10 17.18
CA PRO A 259 -5.84 -14.70 17.40
C PRO A 259 -6.42 -15.18 18.73
N GLU A 260 -5.94 -16.32 19.24
CA GLU A 260 -6.28 -16.85 20.56
C GLU A 260 -5.87 -15.92 21.72
N GLU A 261 -4.93 -15.02 21.49
CA GLU A 261 -4.49 -13.96 22.41
C GLU A 261 -5.14 -12.60 22.06
N GLY A 262 -6.11 -12.57 21.15
CA GLY A 262 -6.82 -11.37 20.71
C GLY A 262 -6.11 -10.61 19.58
N TYR A 263 -5.32 -11.29 18.74
CA TYR A 263 -4.73 -10.67 17.55
C TYR A 263 -5.79 -10.30 16.55
N HIS A 264 -5.65 -9.13 15.93
CA HIS A 264 -6.33 -8.76 14.70
C HIS A 264 -5.46 -7.71 13.98
N LEU A 265 -5.32 -7.85 12.66
CA LEU A 265 -4.53 -6.93 11.84
C LEU A 265 -4.92 -5.45 12.03
N SER A 266 -6.20 -5.05 11.91
CA SER A 266 -6.61 -3.65 12.15
C SER A 266 -6.16 -3.07 13.50
N LYS A 267 -6.18 -3.87 14.58
CA LYS A 267 -5.69 -3.45 15.89
C LYS A 267 -4.17 -3.29 15.90
N ASP A 268 -3.46 -4.26 15.34
CA ASP A 268 -2.00 -4.25 15.23
C ASP A 268 -1.53 -3.06 14.39
N LEU A 269 -2.11 -2.82 13.21
CA LEU A 269 -1.81 -1.66 12.37
C LEU A 269 -1.98 -0.34 13.15
N ALA A 270 -3.04 -0.19 13.95
CA ALA A 270 -3.22 1.00 14.79
C ALA A 270 -2.19 1.09 15.92
N ASP A 271 -1.81 -0.02 16.54
CA ASP A 271 -0.72 -0.08 17.54
C ASP A 271 0.61 0.37 16.93
N GLN A 272 0.90 -0.07 15.70
CA GLN A 272 2.08 0.32 14.93
C GLN A 272 2.06 1.79 14.54
N ALA A 273 0.91 2.30 14.09
CA ALA A 273 0.75 3.72 13.79
C ALA A 273 1.08 4.60 14.99
N ILE A 274 0.48 4.30 16.14
CA ILE A 274 0.73 5.03 17.39
C ILE A 274 2.19 4.89 17.83
N ARG A 275 2.81 3.72 17.65
CA ARG A 275 4.24 3.50 17.91
C ARG A 275 5.11 4.40 17.02
N MET A 276 4.91 4.38 15.71
CA MET A 276 5.68 5.19 14.76
C MET A 276 5.52 6.69 15.01
N LEU A 277 4.30 7.16 15.30
CA LEU A 277 4.05 8.57 15.63
C LEU A 277 4.76 9.00 16.91
N ARG A 278 4.73 8.15 17.95
CA ARG A 278 5.43 8.40 19.22
C ARG A 278 6.94 8.43 19.05
N ASP A 279 7.49 7.47 18.30
CA ASP A 279 8.93 7.37 18.05
C ASP A 279 9.41 8.57 17.22
N GLN A 280 8.63 8.97 16.20
CA GLN A 280 8.88 10.16 15.41
C GLN A 280 8.88 11.42 16.28
N LYS A 281 7.86 11.60 17.12
CA LYS A 281 7.78 12.78 17.99
C LYS A 281 8.92 12.83 19.00
N SER A 282 9.38 11.67 19.49
CA SER A 282 10.46 11.58 20.47
C SER A 282 11.83 11.84 19.84
N SER A 283 12.05 11.38 18.61
CA SER A 283 13.35 11.48 17.92
C SER A 283 13.51 12.77 17.10
N ASN A 284 12.43 13.23 16.46
CA ASN A 284 12.45 14.36 15.52
C ASN A 284 11.20 15.26 15.69
N PRO A 285 10.97 15.86 16.88
CA PRO A 285 9.74 16.60 17.18
C PRO A 285 9.47 17.83 16.31
N SER A 286 10.48 18.30 15.58
CA SER A 286 10.42 19.44 14.65
C SER A 286 10.01 19.05 13.23
N LYS A 287 10.07 17.76 12.86
CA LYS A 287 9.60 17.29 11.55
C LYS A 287 8.09 17.05 11.61
N PRO A 288 7.31 17.51 10.62
CA PRO A 288 5.97 16.98 10.42
C PRO A 288 6.03 15.55 9.89
N TRP A 289 4.89 14.86 9.90
CA TRP A 289 4.80 13.50 9.37
C TRP A 289 3.66 13.34 8.35
N TYR A 290 3.86 12.41 7.43
CA TYR A 290 2.85 11.89 6.51
C TYR A 290 2.65 10.41 6.83
N MET A 291 1.43 10.02 7.15
CA MET A 291 1.05 8.65 7.39
C MET A 291 -0.03 8.22 6.41
N TRP A 292 0.28 7.21 5.61
CA TRP A 292 -0.69 6.53 4.77
C TRP A 292 -1.13 5.23 5.45
N PHE A 293 -2.28 5.30 6.13
CA PHE A 293 -2.88 4.22 6.90
C PHE A 293 -3.93 3.50 6.03
N CYS A 294 -3.58 2.33 5.54
CA CYS A 294 -4.32 1.52 4.59
C CYS A 294 -4.77 0.19 5.22
N PRO A 295 -5.77 0.15 6.10
CA PRO A 295 -6.25 -1.12 6.66
C PRO A 295 -6.72 -2.05 5.53
N GLY A 296 -6.60 -3.37 5.73
CA GLY A 296 -7.23 -4.37 4.84
C GLY A 296 -8.74 -4.52 5.07
N ALA A 297 -9.37 -3.48 5.59
CA ALA A 297 -10.77 -3.52 6.01
C ALA A 297 -11.71 -3.45 4.82
N ASN A 298 -12.79 -4.21 4.89
CA ASN A 298 -13.87 -4.31 3.90
C ASN A 298 -13.54 -5.07 2.59
N HIS A 299 -12.26 -5.32 2.28
CA HIS A 299 -11.85 -6.34 1.30
C HIS A 299 -12.04 -7.76 1.86
N ALA A 300 -12.18 -8.74 0.97
CA ALA A 300 -12.16 -10.14 1.34
C ALA A 300 -10.77 -10.59 1.86
N PRO A 301 -10.70 -11.62 2.73
CA PRO A 301 -11.81 -12.22 3.46
C PRO A 301 -12.33 -11.31 4.58
N HIS A 302 -13.66 -11.21 4.72
CA HIS A 302 -14.31 -10.40 5.77
C HIS A 302 -14.14 -11.05 7.14
N HIS A 303 -13.15 -10.60 7.87
CA HIS A 303 -12.79 -11.12 9.19
C HIS A 303 -13.08 -10.04 10.24
N SER A 304 -14.30 -10.07 10.77
CA SER A 304 -14.72 -9.17 11.86
C SER A 304 -14.64 -9.88 13.21
N PRO A 305 -14.21 -9.20 14.28
CA PRO A 305 -14.47 -9.68 15.63
C PRO A 305 -15.97 -9.93 15.85
N GLN A 306 -16.28 -11.05 16.50
CA GLN A 306 -17.66 -11.51 16.66
C GLN A 306 -18.55 -10.45 17.32
N GLU A 307 -18.04 -9.75 18.34
CA GLU A 307 -18.78 -8.72 19.07
C GLU A 307 -19.14 -7.49 18.22
N TYR A 308 -18.41 -7.23 17.12
CA TYR A 308 -18.76 -6.17 16.18
C TYR A 308 -19.75 -6.67 15.13
N ALA A 309 -19.57 -7.86 14.57
CA ALA A 309 -20.53 -8.47 13.66
C ALA A 309 -21.92 -8.63 14.31
N ASP A 310 -21.97 -9.01 15.59
CA ASP A 310 -23.23 -9.22 16.30
C ASP A 310 -24.04 -7.95 16.55
N LYS A 311 -23.42 -6.76 16.50
CA LYS A 311 -24.15 -5.47 16.52
C LYS A 311 -25.08 -5.30 15.32
N TYR A 312 -24.83 -6.04 14.24
CA TYR A 312 -25.57 -5.95 12.99
C TYR A 312 -26.58 -7.09 12.79
N LYS A 313 -26.67 -8.03 13.74
CA LYS A 313 -27.55 -9.19 13.61
C LYS A 313 -28.99 -8.81 13.22
N GLY A 314 -29.46 -9.35 12.10
CA GLY A 314 -30.80 -9.12 11.55
C GLY A 314 -31.01 -7.74 10.92
N LYS A 315 -29.98 -6.87 10.91
CA LYS A 315 -30.10 -5.53 10.32
C LYS A 315 -30.04 -5.55 8.79
N PHE A 316 -29.79 -6.68 8.15
CA PHE A 316 -29.72 -6.80 6.68
C PHE A 316 -30.74 -7.81 6.10
N ASP A 317 -31.66 -8.30 6.94
CA ASP A 317 -32.68 -9.29 6.55
C ASP A 317 -33.71 -8.72 5.55
N ASP A 318 -33.74 -7.39 5.39
CA ASP A 318 -34.58 -6.68 4.42
C ASP A 318 -34.10 -6.84 2.96
N GLY A 319 -32.86 -7.27 2.75
CA GLY A 319 -32.30 -7.54 1.42
C GLY A 319 -31.71 -6.32 0.72
N TYR A 320 -30.90 -6.57 -0.33
CA TYR A 320 -30.14 -5.51 -1.00
C TYR A 320 -31.01 -4.56 -1.84
N GLU A 321 -32.17 -4.97 -2.36
CA GLU A 321 -33.09 -4.04 -3.02
C GLU A 321 -33.70 -3.07 -2.00
N ALA A 322 -34.19 -3.57 -0.86
CA ALA A 322 -34.72 -2.72 0.19
C ALA A 322 -33.66 -1.75 0.73
N TYR A 323 -32.42 -2.25 0.93
CA TYR A 323 -31.27 -1.42 1.32
C TYR A 323 -31.14 -0.19 0.41
N ARG A 324 -31.13 -0.42 -0.90
CA ARG A 324 -30.96 0.63 -1.91
C ARG A 324 -32.06 1.68 -1.81
N ASP A 325 -33.31 1.26 -1.67
CA ASP A 325 -34.45 2.18 -1.63
C ASP A 325 -34.39 3.13 -0.44
N TRP A 326 -34.23 2.60 0.79
CA TRP A 326 -34.21 3.48 1.96
C TRP A 326 -32.89 4.25 2.09
N VAL A 327 -31.75 3.70 1.64
CA VAL A 327 -30.47 4.41 1.76
C VAL A 327 -30.43 5.62 0.84
N LEU A 328 -30.96 5.52 -0.38
CA LEU A 328 -31.04 6.66 -1.29
C LEU A 328 -31.83 7.82 -0.68
N ALA A 329 -32.96 7.54 -0.04
CA ALA A 329 -33.74 8.57 0.65
C ALA A 329 -32.91 9.27 1.74
N ARG A 330 -32.16 8.50 2.56
CA ARG A 330 -31.29 9.09 3.60
C ARG A 330 -30.12 9.87 3.02
N MET A 331 -29.53 9.41 1.91
CA MET A 331 -28.46 10.12 1.21
C MET A 331 -28.95 11.47 0.66
N ILE A 332 -30.18 11.51 0.13
CA ILE A 332 -30.83 12.75 -0.30
C ILE A 332 -31.11 13.67 0.89
N ASP A 333 -31.66 13.15 1.99
CA ASP A 333 -31.95 13.94 3.20
C ASP A 333 -30.68 14.54 3.82
N LYS A 334 -29.56 13.83 3.73
CA LYS A 334 -28.23 14.29 4.15
C LYS A 334 -27.54 15.23 3.14
N GLY A 335 -28.15 15.46 1.97
CA GLY A 335 -27.57 16.31 0.93
C GLY A 335 -26.38 15.70 0.18
N VAL A 336 -26.16 14.38 0.30
CA VAL A 336 -25.14 13.66 -0.48
C VAL A 336 -25.54 13.63 -1.95
N PHE A 337 -26.84 13.46 -2.23
CA PHE A 337 -27.41 13.43 -3.56
C PHE A 337 -28.48 14.51 -3.79
N PRO A 338 -28.66 15.00 -5.03
CA PRO A 338 -29.79 15.86 -5.41
C PRO A 338 -31.17 15.23 -5.14
N LYS A 339 -32.17 16.05 -4.85
CA LYS A 339 -33.54 15.61 -4.48
C LYS A 339 -34.25 14.73 -5.51
N ASP A 340 -33.91 14.87 -6.78
CA ASP A 340 -34.52 14.17 -7.91
C ASP A 340 -33.74 12.94 -8.37
N THR A 341 -32.66 12.57 -7.66
CA THR A 341 -31.83 11.40 -7.95
C THR A 341 -32.68 10.14 -8.04
N LYS A 342 -32.46 9.36 -9.11
CA LYS A 342 -33.16 8.10 -9.37
C LYS A 342 -32.27 6.92 -9.11
N MET A 343 -32.85 5.86 -8.58
CA MET A 343 -32.17 4.59 -8.40
C MET A 343 -31.83 3.97 -9.76
N THR A 344 -30.61 3.45 -9.90
CA THR A 344 -30.20 2.70 -11.08
C THR A 344 -30.72 1.25 -11.03
N PRO A 345 -30.80 0.51 -12.15
CA PRO A 345 -31.00 -0.94 -12.10
C PRO A 345 -29.92 -1.62 -11.25
N ILE A 346 -30.23 -2.77 -10.61
CA ILE A 346 -29.24 -3.51 -9.79
C ILE A 346 -28.12 -4.11 -10.63
N ASN A 347 -28.45 -4.55 -11.84
CA ASN A 347 -27.53 -5.02 -12.86
C ASN A 347 -27.55 -3.99 -14.01
N PRO A 348 -26.79 -2.87 -13.92
CA PRO A 348 -26.89 -1.77 -14.87
C PRO A 348 -26.09 -2.00 -16.16
N LEU A 349 -25.24 -3.03 -16.22
CA LEU A 349 -24.37 -3.30 -17.36
C LEU A 349 -25.16 -3.88 -18.55
N PRO A 350 -24.88 -3.42 -19.79
CA PRO A 350 -25.42 -4.03 -21.01
C PRO A 350 -25.04 -5.52 -21.16
N GLU A 351 -25.89 -6.31 -21.81
CA GLU A 351 -25.68 -7.76 -21.97
C GLU A 351 -24.39 -8.14 -22.71
N ASP A 352 -23.88 -7.28 -23.61
CA ASP A 352 -22.64 -7.49 -24.36
C ASP A 352 -21.37 -7.22 -23.53
N VAL A 353 -21.52 -6.58 -22.37
CA VAL A 353 -20.43 -6.26 -21.43
C VAL A 353 -20.55 -7.06 -20.13
N ALA A 354 -21.78 -7.32 -19.68
CA ALA A 354 -22.04 -7.98 -18.41
C ALA A 354 -21.56 -9.44 -18.42
N MET A 355 -20.89 -9.85 -17.33
CA MET A 355 -20.62 -11.26 -17.08
C MET A 355 -21.80 -11.86 -16.31
N PRO A 356 -22.45 -12.92 -16.83
CA PRO A 356 -23.61 -13.52 -16.16
C PRO A 356 -23.34 -13.99 -14.73
N ALA A 357 -22.09 -14.34 -14.42
CA ALA A 357 -21.67 -14.74 -13.08
C ALA A 357 -21.68 -13.58 -12.06
N ASP A 358 -21.57 -12.34 -12.52
CA ASP A 358 -21.57 -11.13 -11.67
C ASP A 358 -22.98 -10.57 -11.44
N ALA A 359 -23.99 -11.16 -12.08
CA ALA A 359 -25.35 -10.68 -11.97
C ALA A 359 -25.91 -10.93 -10.56
N VAL A 360 -26.35 -9.86 -9.91
CA VAL A 360 -27.08 -9.95 -8.65
C VAL A 360 -28.48 -10.50 -8.95
N ARG A 361 -28.79 -11.69 -8.43
CA ARG A 361 -30.14 -12.27 -8.49
C ARG A 361 -31.13 -11.37 -7.75
N PRO A 362 -32.44 -11.42 -8.04
CA PRO A 362 -33.43 -10.73 -7.20
C PRO A 362 -33.48 -11.35 -5.80
N TRP A 363 -33.53 -10.55 -4.74
CA TRP A 363 -33.58 -11.04 -3.35
C TRP A 363 -34.73 -12.00 -3.11
N GLU A 364 -35.92 -11.69 -3.65
CA GLU A 364 -37.09 -12.54 -3.50
C GLU A 364 -37.02 -13.88 -4.24
N SER A 365 -36.05 -14.04 -5.16
CA SER A 365 -35.78 -15.32 -5.81
C SER A 365 -34.88 -16.25 -4.98
N LEU A 366 -34.32 -15.74 -3.88
CA LEU A 366 -33.42 -16.49 -3.01
C LEU A 366 -34.21 -17.37 -2.03
N ASN A 367 -33.67 -18.56 -1.75
CA ASN A 367 -34.21 -19.41 -0.69
C ASN A 367 -33.76 -18.93 0.71
N ALA A 368 -34.30 -19.54 1.77
CA ALA A 368 -34.06 -19.12 3.14
C ALA A 368 -32.57 -19.21 3.56
N ASP A 369 -31.85 -20.23 3.10
CA ASP A 369 -30.43 -20.42 3.42
C ASP A 369 -29.55 -19.39 2.71
N GLU A 370 -29.87 -19.06 1.46
CA GLU A 370 -29.22 -17.99 0.68
C GLU A 370 -29.43 -16.62 1.34
N LYS A 371 -30.67 -16.27 1.69
CA LYS A 371 -30.99 -15.00 2.39
C LYS A 371 -30.25 -14.91 3.72
N LYS A 372 -30.21 -16.00 4.49
CA LYS A 372 -29.47 -16.07 5.75
C LYS A 372 -27.96 -15.90 5.56
N LEU A 373 -27.38 -16.54 4.54
CA LEU A 373 -25.97 -16.44 4.21
C LEU A 373 -25.57 -15.01 3.85
N PHE A 374 -26.29 -14.37 2.93
CA PHE A 374 -25.97 -13.03 2.47
C PHE A 374 -26.21 -11.96 3.54
N SER A 375 -27.25 -12.10 4.36
CA SER A 375 -27.45 -11.22 5.52
C SER A 375 -26.27 -11.34 6.48
N ARG A 376 -25.83 -12.58 6.79
CA ARG A 376 -24.66 -12.78 7.66
C ARG A 376 -23.37 -12.22 7.05
N MET A 377 -23.15 -12.35 5.74
CA MET A 377 -21.99 -11.74 5.08
C MET A 377 -22.02 -10.21 5.23
N ALA A 378 -23.18 -9.57 5.04
CA ALA A 378 -23.33 -8.12 5.23
C ALA A 378 -23.12 -7.69 6.69
N GLU A 379 -23.57 -8.48 7.66
CA GLU A 379 -23.32 -8.25 9.10
C GLU A 379 -21.83 -8.27 9.44
N VAL A 380 -21.10 -9.26 8.90
CA VAL A 380 -19.66 -9.41 9.13
C VAL A 380 -18.90 -8.27 8.43
N TYR A 381 -19.28 -7.90 7.21
CA TYR A 381 -18.74 -6.73 6.51
C TYR A 381 -18.95 -5.43 7.31
N ALA A 382 -20.15 -5.22 7.83
CA ALA A 382 -20.50 -4.05 8.63
C ALA A 382 -19.72 -3.99 9.94
N GLY A 383 -19.65 -5.13 10.65
CA GLY A 383 -18.84 -5.25 11.86
C GLY A 383 -17.35 -5.01 11.61
N PHE A 384 -16.82 -5.46 10.46
CA PHE A 384 -15.41 -5.25 10.12
C PHE A 384 -15.08 -3.78 9.89
N SER A 385 -15.99 -3.06 9.22
CA SER A 385 -15.87 -1.62 8.99
C SER A 385 -15.89 -0.83 10.30
N GLU A 386 -16.90 -1.05 11.15
CA GLU A 386 -17.01 -0.37 12.45
C GLU A 386 -15.83 -0.71 13.38
N TYR A 387 -15.37 -1.96 13.37
CA TYR A 387 -14.20 -2.35 14.17
C TYR A 387 -12.94 -1.59 13.75
N THR A 388 -12.73 -1.46 12.43
CA THR A 388 -11.58 -0.71 11.90
C THR A 388 -11.73 0.78 12.19
N ASP A 389 -12.94 1.34 12.14
CA ASP A 389 -13.21 2.73 12.53
C ASP A 389 -12.83 2.97 13.99
N ALA A 390 -13.16 2.04 14.88
CA ALA A 390 -12.74 2.10 16.27
C ALA A 390 -11.21 2.06 16.43
N GLN A 391 -10.48 1.32 15.59
CA GLN A 391 -9.01 1.32 15.61
C GLN A 391 -8.42 2.64 15.09
N VAL A 392 -9.01 3.22 14.04
CA VAL A 392 -8.67 4.58 13.57
C VAL A 392 -8.94 5.60 14.68
N GLY A 393 -10.03 5.43 15.43
CA GLY A 393 -10.35 6.23 16.61
C GLY A 393 -9.20 6.30 17.61
N ARG A 394 -8.52 5.20 17.86
CA ARG A 394 -7.35 5.16 18.77
C ARG A 394 -6.19 6.03 18.26
N ILE A 395 -6.00 6.12 16.94
CA ILE A 395 -5.01 7.01 16.33
C ILE A 395 -5.44 8.46 16.51
N ILE A 396 -6.68 8.79 16.18
CA ILE A 396 -7.22 10.16 16.32
C ILE A 396 -7.17 10.62 17.79
N ASP A 397 -7.57 9.77 18.73
CA ASP A 397 -7.55 10.08 20.16
C ASP A 397 -6.11 10.26 20.68
N TYR A 398 -5.14 9.51 20.13
CA TYR A 398 -3.72 9.74 20.40
C TYR A 398 -3.25 11.11 19.88
N LEU A 399 -3.65 11.50 18.67
CA LEU A 399 -3.33 12.81 18.11
C LEU A 399 -3.94 13.95 18.94
N GLU A 400 -5.18 13.79 19.40
CA GLU A 400 -5.85 14.75 20.27
C GLU A 400 -5.12 14.86 21.61
N LYS A 401 -4.88 13.73 22.28
CA LYS A 401 -4.17 13.67 23.57
C LYS A 401 -2.76 14.25 23.52
N THR A 402 -2.10 14.17 22.37
CA THR A 402 -0.74 14.71 22.18
C THR A 402 -0.71 16.11 21.57
N GLY A 403 -1.87 16.75 21.39
CA GLY A 403 -1.99 18.11 20.85
C GLY A 403 -1.57 18.22 19.37
N GLN A 404 -1.60 17.11 18.63
CA GLN A 404 -1.20 17.06 17.22
C GLN A 404 -2.39 17.20 16.27
N LEU A 405 -3.61 16.86 16.70
CA LEU A 405 -4.78 16.79 15.83
C LEU A 405 -5.09 18.13 15.14
N GLU A 406 -5.02 19.24 15.86
CA GLU A 406 -5.32 20.60 15.32
C GLU A 406 -4.40 21.01 14.15
N ASN A 407 -3.17 20.48 14.10
CA ASN A 407 -2.22 20.73 13.01
C ASN A 407 -2.05 19.48 12.13
N THR A 408 -3.11 18.67 11.97
CA THR A 408 -3.10 17.46 11.14
C THR A 408 -4.25 17.52 10.13
N ILE A 409 -3.93 17.38 8.85
CA ILE A 409 -4.91 17.14 7.80
C ILE A 409 -5.28 15.66 7.82
N VAL A 410 -6.56 15.33 7.95
CA VAL A 410 -7.05 13.95 7.95
C VAL A 410 -7.90 13.71 6.70
N PHE A 411 -7.48 12.75 5.87
CA PHE A 411 -8.29 12.19 4.79
C PHE A 411 -8.88 10.86 5.26
N TYR A 412 -10.18 10.64 5.01
CA TYR A 412 -10.87 9.38 5.30
C TYR A 412 -11.66 8.96 4.06
N CYS A 413 -11.21 7.90 3.39
CA CYS A 413 -11.68 7.52 2.06
C CYS A 413 -11.56 6.01 1.83
N ALA A 414 -12.08 5.55 0.69
CA ALA A 414 -11.91 4.19 0.18
C ALA A 414 -11.21 4.24 -1.19
N ASP A 415 -10.59 3.15 -1.61
CA ASP A 415 -9.82 3.09 -2.86
C ASP A 415 -10.64 2.67 -4.09
N ASN A 416 -11.84 2.10 -3.91
CA ASN A 416 -12.79 1.80 -4.98
C ASN A 416 -14.23 1.62 -4.45
#